data_AF-A0A938N439-F1
#
_entry.id   AF-A0A938N439-F1
#
_cell.length_a   1.000
_cell.length_b   1.000
_cell.length_c   1.000
_cell.angle_alpha   90.00
_cell.angle_beta   90.00
_cell.angle_gamma   90.00
#
_symmetry.space_group_name_H-M   'P 1'
#
loop_
_entity.id
_entity.type
_entity.pdbx_description
1 polymer ?
#
loop_
_entity_poly.entity_id
_entity_poly.type
_entity_poly.pdbx_seq_one_letter_code
_entity_poly.pdbx_strand_id
1 'polypeptide(L)'
;MSDPGWFRALVRLVGLLLVGLAVSPFVASAARIVINLAGGSQGMPIEWSVAWLAAPALQLGFGVYLIAGGGMLTRWCLGRVQGRCAVCDYDLSGAGGPVCPECGAPVPPPPARGAPGPGDAAA
;
A
#
# COMPACT_ATOMS: atom_id res chain seq x y z
N MET A 1 -0.61 -17.37 17.02
CA MET A 1 -0.24 -17.73 15.63
C MET A 1 -0.80 -16.66 14.70
N SER A 2 -0.12 -15.53 14.59
CA SER A 2 -0.46 -14.44 13.68
C SER A 2 0.85 -14.03 13.01
N ASP A 3 1.36 -14.92 12.16
CA ASP A 3 2.62 -14.72 11.46
C ASP A 3 2.51 -13.50 10.52
N PRO A 4 3.32 -12.45 10.68
CA PRO A 4 3.24 -11.24 9.84
C PRO A 4 3.40 -11.53 8.33
N GLY A 5 3.93 -12.72 7.98
CA GLY A 5 3.94 -13.24 6.62
C GLY A 5 2.55 -13.34 5.98
N TRP A 6 1.50 -13.72 6.73
CA TRP A 6 0.13 -13.81 6.18
C TRP A 6 -0.41 -12.44 5.76
N PHE A 7 -0.11 -11.39 6.54
CA PHE A 7 -0.54 -10.03 6.23
C PHE A 7 0.16 -9.51 4.97
N ARG A 8 1.48 -9.72 4.84
CA ARG A 8 2.21 -9.37 3.61
C ARG A 8 1.70 -10.14 2.40
N ALA A 9 1.39 -11.42 2.56
CA ALA A 9 0.78 -12.24 1.50
C ALA A 9 -0.59 -11.70 1.10
N LEU A 10 -1.43 -11.30 2.07
CA LEU A 10 -2.75 -10.72 1.81
C LEU A 10 -2.63 -9.39 1.05
N VAL A 11 -1.73 -8.50 1.47
CA VAL A 11 -1.48 -7.22 0.77
C VAL A 11 -1.05 -7.45 -0.68
N ARG A 12 -0.16 -8.43 -0.93
CA ARG A 12 0.24 -8.81 -2.30
C ARG A 12 -0.90 -9.41 -3.09
N LEU A 13 -1.73 -10.27 -2.48
CA LEU A 13 -2.90 -10.87 -3.11
C LEU A 13 -3.91 -9.80 -3.54
N VAL A 14 -4.18 -8.82 -2.67
CA VAL A 14 -5.05 -7.67 -2.97
C VAL A 14 -4.47 -6.83 -4.10
N GLY A 15 -3.16 -6.55 -4.08
CA GLY A 15 -2.49 -5.87 -5.19
C GLY A 15 -2.64 -6.62 -6.52
N LEU A 16 -2.46 -7.94 -6.51
CA LEU A 16 -2.57 -8.80 -7.69
C LEU A 16 -4.00 -8.86 -8.23
N LEU A 17 -4.99 -8.90 -7.33
CA LEU A 17 -6.41 -8.79 -7.68
C LEU A 17 -6.73 -7.43 -8.34
N LEU A 18 -6.25 -6.34 -7.75
CA LEU A 18 -6.47 -4.98 -8.28
C LEU A 18 -5.87 -4.81 -9.67
N VAL A 19 -4.66 -5.33 -9.92
CA VAL A 19 -4.05 -5.36 -11.25
C VAL A 19 -4.90 -6.18 -12.22
N GLY A 20 -5.28 -7.41 -11.84
CA GLY A 20 -6.11 -8.27 -12.69
C GLY A 20 -7.44 -7.62 -13.10
N LEU A 21 -8.10 -6.94 -12.16
CA LEU A 21 -9.34 -6.21 -12.42
C LEU A 21 -9.13 -4.93 -13.25
N ALA A 22 -7.97 -4.27 -13.14
CA ALA A 22 -7.68 -3.04 -13.87
C ALA A 22 -7.22 -3.27 -15.32
N VAL A 23 -6.60 -4.42 -15.61
CA VAL A 23 -6.06 -4.70 -16.94
C VAL A 23 -7.13 -4.67 -18.02
N SER A 24 -8.27 -5.34 -17.80
CA SER A 24 -9.37 -5.38 -18.77
C SER A 24 -9.91 -3.99 -19.16
N PRO A 25 -10.37 -3.13 -18.21
CA PRO A 25 -10.84 -1.79 -18.54
C PRO A 25 -9.72 -0.89 -19.07
N PHE A 26 -8.47 -1.07 -18.62
CA PHE A 26 -7.34 -0.30 -19.15
C PHE A 26 -7.09 -0.59 -20.63
N VAL A 27 -7.05 -1.86 -21.03
CA VAL A 27 -6.87 -2.28 -22.43
C VAL A 27 -8.04 -1.81 -23.29
N ALA A 28 -9.28 -1.94 -22.81
CA ALA A 28 -10.46 -1.47 -23.53
C ALA A 28 -10.43 0.05 -23.76
N SER A 29 -10.08 0.83 -22.73
CA SER A 29 -9.96 2.29 -22.83
C SER A 29 -8.81 2.71 -23.75
N ALA A 30 -7.65 2.04 -23.66
CA ALA A 30 -6.52 2.31 -24.54
C ALA A 30 -6.87 2.02 -26.01
N ALA A 31 -7.53 0.90 -26.29
CA ALA A 31 -7.96 0.54 -27.64
C ALA A 31 -8.93 1.59 -28.21
N ARG A 32 -9.88 2.10 -27.40
CA ARG A 32 -10.78 3.18 -27.82
C ARG A 32 -10.05 4.46 -28.18
N ILE A 33 -9.03 4.84 -27.40
CA ILE A 33 -8.22 6.03 -27.70
C ILE A 33 -7.49 5.88 -29.03
N VAL A 34 -6.88 4.71 -29.28
CA VAL A 34 -6.19 4.43 -30.55
C VAL A 34 -7.16 4.49 -31.73
N ILE A 35 -8.36 3.92 -31.62
CA ILE A 35 -9.37 3.95 -32.69
C ILE A 35 -9.85 5.39 -32.96
N ASN A 36 -10.09 6.19 -31.92
CA ASN A 36 -10.47 7.60 -32.09
C ASN A 36 -9.36 8.42 -32.76
N LEU A 37 -8.09 8.18 -32.40
CA LEU A 37 -6.94 8.82 -33.04
C LEU A 37 -6.76 8.40 -34.51
N ALA A 38 -7.18 7.17 -34.87
CA ALA A 38 -7.16 6.68 -36.25
C ALA A 38 -8.32 7.24 -37.11
N GLY A 39 -9.11 8.20 -36.60
CA GLY A 39 -10.22 8.81 -37.33
C GLY A 39 -11.55 8.05 -37.19
N GLY A 40 -11.61 7.02 -36.35
CA GLY A 40 -12.86 6.36 -36.00
C GLY A 40 -13.68 7.24 -35.07
N SER A 41 -14.54 8.11 -35.58
CA SER A 41 -15.33 9.02 -34.73
C SER A 41 -16.41 8.24 -33.97
N GLN A 42 -16.14 7.80 -32.74
CA GLN A 42 -17.16 7.21 -31.85
C GLN A 42 -18.04 8.25 -31.14
N GLY A 43 -18.07 9.50 -31.62
CA GLY A 43 -18.97 10.55 -31.12
C GLY A 43 -18.63 11.08 -29.72
N MET A 44 -17.61 10.56 -29.03
CA MET A 44 -17.15 11.04 -27.73
C MET A 44 -15.91 11.94 -27.88
N PRO A 45 -15.89 13.12 -27.24
CA PRO A 45 -14.72 14.00 -27.26
C PRO A 45 -13.53 13.35 -26.54
N ILE A 46 -12.31 13.61 -27.03
CA ILE A 46 -11.09 12.95 -26.54
C ILE A 46 -10.82 13.22 -25.05
N GLU A 47 -11.22 14.39 -24.57
CA GLU A 47 -11.08 14.84 -23.18
C GLU A 47 -11.82 13.90 -22.22
N TRP A 48 -13.03 13.46 -22.60
CA TRP A 48 -13.77 12.47 -21.84
C TRP A 48 -13.10 11.09 -21.86
N SER A 49 -12.50 10.70 -22.99
CA SER A 49 -11.80 9.42 -23.10
C SER A 49 -10.56 9.34 -22.18
N VAL A 50 -9.84 10.46 -22.03
CA VAL A 50 -8.69 10.54 -21.12
C VAL A 50 -9.12 10.45 -19.66
N ALA A 51 -10.21 11.12 -19.28
CA ALA A 51 -10.75 11.02 -17.92
C ALA A 51 -11.14 9.57 -17.56
N TRP A 52 -11.71 8.82 -18.51
CA TRP A 52 -12.04 7.40 -18.33
C TRP A 52 -10.81 6.48 -18.23
N LEU A 53 -9.65 6.89 -18.77
CA LEU A 53 -8.40 6.15 -18.62
C LEU A 53 -7.75 6.40 -17.26
N ALA A 54 -7.98 7.56 -16.64
CA ALA A 54 -7.33 7.93 -15.39
C ALA A 54 -7.66 6.96 -14.24
N ALA A 55 -8.92 6.56 -14.10
CA ALA A 55 -9.35 5.63 -13.06
C ALA A 55 -8.67 4.25 -13.13
N PRO A 56 -8.72 3.51 -14.26
CA PRO A 56 -8.04 2.22 -14.37
C PRO A 56 -6.52 2.37 -14.30
N ALA A 57 -5.94 3.46 -14.82
CA ALA A 57 -4.49 3.73 -14.70
C ALA A 57 -4.05 3.90 -13.24
N LEU A 58 -4.80 4.69 -12.46
CA LEU A 58 -4.56 4.84 -11.02
C LEU A 58 -4.73 3.52 -10.27
N GLN A 59 -5.76 2.75 -10.60
CA GLN A 59 -5.98 1.43 -10.00
C GLN A 59 -4.83 0.47 -10.29
N LEU A 60 -4.33 0.46 -11.53
CA LEU A 60 -3.19 -0.35 -11.95
C LEU A 60 -1.91 0.09 -11.21
N GLY A 61 -1.68 1.41 -11.11
CA GLY A 61 -0.58 1.99 -10.35
C GLY A 61 -0.61 1.59 -8.87
N PHE A 62 -1.78 1.66 -8.23
CA PHE A 62 -1.97 1.21 -6.86
C PHE A 62 -1.74 -0.30 -6.70
N GLY A 63 -2.28 -1.11 -7.62
CA GLY A 63 -2.07 -2.56 -7.60
C GLY A 63 -0.60 -2.94 -7.69
N VAL A 64 0.14 -2.34 -8.64
CA VAL A 64 1.59 -2.54 -8.81
C VAL A 64 2.36 -2.06 -7.58
N TYR A 65 1.99 -0.90 -7.02
CA TYR A 65 2.59 -0.40 -5.80
C TYR A 65 2.43 -1.37 -4.63
N LEU A 66 1.25 -1.96 -4.44
CA LEU A 66 1.01 -2.94 -3.37
C LEU A 66 1.83 -4.23 -3.54
N ILE A 67 2.06 -4.67 -4.78
CA ILE A 67 2.86 -5.86 -5.08
C ILE A 67 4.35 -5.61 -4.85
N ALA A 68 4.90 -4.52 -5.41
CA ALA A 68 6.34 -4.24 -5.43
C ALA A 68 6.84 -3.41 -4.25
N GLY A 69 6.04 -2.42 -3.81
CA GLY A 69 6.41 -1.40 -2.82
C GLY A 69 5.63 -1.46 -1.50
N GLY A 70 4.72 -2.43 -1.35
CA GLY A 70 3.83 -2.56 -0.18
C GLY A 70 4.56 -2.67 1.17
N GLY A 71 5.88 -2.92 1.16
CA GLY A 71 6.74 -2.94 2.35
C GLY A 71 6.59 -1.71 3.23
N MET A 72 6.55 -0.50 2.64
CA MET A 72 6.41 0.74 3.40
C MET A 72 5.03 0.87 4.03
N LEU A 73 3.97 0.49 3.32
CA LEU A 73 2.60 0.47 3.83
C LEU A 73 2.44 -0.55 4.96
N THR A 74 2.97 -1.77 4.78
CA THR A 74 2.98 -2.79 5.85
C THR A 74 3.75 -2.32 7.06
N ARG A 75 4.91 -1.66 6.90
CA ARG A 75 5.68 -1.08 8.01
C ARG A 75 4.92 0.03 8.70
N TRP A 76 4.19 0.86 7.96
CA TRP A 76 3.40 1.94 8.54
C TRP A 76 2.18 1.42 9.30
N CYS A 77 1.47 0.43 8.76
CA CYS A 77 0.35 -0.23 9.42
C CYS A 77 0.80 -1.05 10.64
N LEU A 78 1.87 -1.84 10.52
CA LEU A 78 2.39 -2.66 11.61
C LEU A 78 3.19 -1.85 12.64
N GLY A 79 3.81 -0.74 12.24
CA GLY A 79 4.51 0.16 13.14
C GLY A 79 3.60 0.86 14.16
N ARG A 80 2.28 0.87 13.93
CA ARG A 80 1.28 1.29 14.93
C ARG A 80 0.94 0.20 15.95
N VAL A 81 1.31 -1.05 15.68
CA VAL A 81 1.15 -2.14 16.63
C VAL A 81 2.34 -2.06 17.59
N GLN A 82 2.10 -1.54 18.80
CA GLN A 82 3.13 -1.45 19.83
C GLN A 82 3.77 -2.82 20.08
N GLY A 83 5.11 -2.84 20.23
CA GLY A 83 5.85 -4.06 20.55
C GLY A 83 6.47 -4.80 19.37
N ARG A 84 6.74 -4.16 18.23
CA ARG A 84 7.48 -4.78 17.10
C ARG A 84 8.66 -3.93 16.65
N CYS A 85 9.71 -4.58 16.13
CA CYS A 85 10.88 -3.90 15.58
C CYS A 85 10.54 -3.21 14.25
N ALA A 86 10.84 -1.91 14.12
CA ALA A 86 10.56 -1.15 12.90
C ALA A 86 11.39 -1.60 11.66
N VAL A 87 12.52 -2.28 11.88
CA VAL A 87 13.44 -2.69 10.82
C VAL A 87 13.10 -4.09 10.30
N CYS A 88 13.09 -5.08 11.18
CA CYS A 88 12.91 -6.49 10.83
C CYS A 88 11.53 -7.06 11.19
N ASP A 89 10.67 -6.30 11.87
CA ASP A 89 9.31 -6.72 12.27
C ASP A 89 9.29 -7.87 13.30
N TYR A 90 10.41 -8.07 14.01
CA TYR A 90 10.51 -9.01 15.13
C TYR A 90 9.64 -8.56 16.30
N ASP A 91 8.99 -9.52 16.96
CA ASP A 91 8.15 -9.27 18.12
C ASP A 91 8.99 -8.93 19.36
N LEU A 92 8.84 -7.71 19.85
CA LEU A 92 9.51 -7.18 21.04
C LEU A 92 8.66 -7.35 22.30
N SER A 93 7.50 -8.00 22.21
CA SER A 93 6.64 -8.35 23.35
C SER A 93 7.39 -9.28 24.33
N GLY A 94 8.11 -8.69 25.28
CA GLY A 94 8.95 -9.40 26.27
C GLY A 94 10.46 -9.25 26.08
N ALA A 95 10.91 -8.59 25.01
CA ALA A 95 12.31 -8.22 24.84
C ALA A 95 12.58 -6.93 25.65
N GLY A 96 13.17 -7.05 26.84
CA GLY A 96 13.52 -5.91 27.70
C GLY A 96 14.77 -5.13 27.27
N GLY A 97 15.34 -5.43 26.10
CA GLY A 97 16.61 -4.86 25.64
C GLY A 97 16.45 -3.58 24.79
N PRO A 98 17.45 -2.69 24.78
CA PRO A 98 17.45 -1.48 23.94
C PRO A 98 17.71 -1.76 22.45
N VAL A 99 17.95 -3.02 22.07
CA VAL A 99 18.25 -3.46 20.70
C VAL A 99 17.46 -4.71 20.37
N CYS A 100 17.02 -4.79 19.11
CA CYS A 100 16.30 -5.95 18.60
C CYS A 100 17.25 -7.16 18.54
N PRO A 101 16.87 -8.33 19.09
CA PRO A 101 17.74 -9.50 19.12
C PRO A 101 18.01 -10.11 17.73
N GLU A 102 17.13 -9.87 16.75
CA GLU A 102 17.30 -10.41 15.39
C GLU A 102 18.17 -9.55 14.49
N CYS A 103 17.96 -8.23 14.48
CA CYS A 103 18.60 -7.34 13.51
C CYS A 103 19.56 -6.32 14.13
N GLY A 104 19.68 -6.28 15.46
CA GLY A 104 20.50 -5.31 16.18
C GLY A 104 20.02 -3.86 16.09
N ALA A 105 18.86 -3.59 15.47
CA ALA A 105 18.33 -2.24 15.37
C ALA A 105 17.92 -1.71 16.75
N PRO A 106 18.18 -0.42 17.05
CA PRO A 106 17.78 0.18 18.32
C PRO A 106 16.25 0.18 18.46
N VAL A 107 15.77 -0.18 19.65
CA VAL A 107 14.36 -0.19 20.01
C VAL A 107 14.02 1.14 20.67
N PRO A 108 13.03 1.91 20.17
CA PRO A 108 12.60 3.13 20.83
C PRO A 108 12.11 2.81 22.26
N PRO A 109 12.48 3.62 23.27
CA PRO A 109 11.95 3.43 24.61
C PRO A 109 10.42 3.55 24.58
N PRO A 110 9.70 2.72 25.35
CA PRO A 110 8.25 2.82 25.42
C PRO A 110 7.85 4.25 25.80
N PRO A 111 6.80 4.83 25.19
CA PRO A 111 6.34 6.16 25.56
C PRO A 111 6.09 6.17 27.06
N ALA A 112 6.63 7.18 27.75
CA ALA A 112 6.45 7.33 29.20
C ALA A 112 4.95 7.23 29.51
N ARG A 113 4.56 6.28 30.38
CA ARG A 113 3.15 6.12 30.79
C ARG A 113 2.68 7.46 31.35
N GLY A 114 1.79 8.14 30.62
CA GLY A 114 1.27 9.47 30.99
C GLY A 114 1.65 10.61 30.03
N ALA A 115 2.43 10.37 28.98
CA ALA A 115 2.57 11.35 27.91
C ALA A 115 1.23 11.46 27.14
N PRO A 116 0.64 12.67 27.02
CA PRO A 116 -0.57 12.86 26.22
C PRO A 116 -0.30 12.38 24.80
N GLY A 117 -1.24 11.62 24.23
CA GLY A 117 -1.09 11.11 22.89
C GLY A 117 -0.99 12.27 21.90
N PRO A 118 -0.30 12.10 20.75
CA PRO A 118 -0.22 13.14 19.73
C PRO A 118 -1.59 13.54 19.14
N GLY A 119 -2.68 12.84 19.50
CA GLY A 119 -4.05 13.21 19.15
C GLY A 119 -4.79 14.06 20.20
N ASP A 120 -4.25 14.22 21.41
CA ASP A 120 -4.94 14.89 22.52
C ASP A 120 -4.69 16.41 22.57
N ALA A 121 -3.79 16.92 21.71
CA ALA A 121 -3.43 18.34 21.65
C ALA A 121 -4.25 19.17 20.64
N ALA A 122 -5.23 18.56 19.97
CA ALA A 122 -6.00 19.19 18.88
C ALA A 122 -7.50 19.39 19.19
N ALA A 123 -7.91 19.27 20.46
CA ALA A 123 -9.29 19.48 20.92
C ALA A 123 -9.43 20.77 21.73
#